data_AF-A0A2V1K8V2-F1
#
_entry.id   AF-A0A2V1K8V2-F1
#
_cell.length_a   1.000
_cell.length_b   1.000
_cell.length_c   1.000
_cell.angle_alpha   90.00
_cell.angle_beta   90.00
_cell.angle_gamma   90.00
#
_symmetry.space_group_name_H-M   'P 1'
#
loop_
_entity.id
_entity.type
_entity.pdbx_description
1 polymer ?
#
loop_
_entity_poly.entity_id
_entity_poly.type
_entity_poly.pdbx_seq_one_letter_code
_entity_poly.pdbx_strand_id
1 'polypeptide(L)'
;MAFLDIVQRLLKNSPTSDSRAQRAEELRQRLSENPNDVMAFEELAQIVRDAEENKEAADPLTADVTGTIDVTADLAMWALAEEIGASPDAWYPLVELARLSVDSDRESALRRLTVASDRETSGRALAAGIRVLREAGLPSAALGLGLGRWRPEDQEFEAGEQIVRAALEAGRVGEARTFLAQLPEEGHAEQIRALRSAIDIAEEL
;
A
#
# COMPACT_ATOMS: atom_id res chain seq x y z
N MET A 1 16.10 8.50 11.27
CA MET A 1 15.34 9.09 12.40
C MET A 1 14.35 8.04 12.85
N ALA A 2 14.14 7.85 14.15
CA ALA A 2 13.20 6.81 14.60
C ALA A 2 11.75 7.26 14.34
N PHE A 3 10.83 6.32 14.12
CA PHE A 3 9.42 6.62 13.88
C PHE A 3 8.81 7.53 14.96
N LEU A 4 9.02 7.22 16.24
CA LEU A 4 8.45 8.01 17.33
C LEU A 4 9.00 9.43 17.41
N ASP A 5 10.25 9.65 17.03
CA ASP A 5 10.81 11.00 17.00
C ASP A 5 10.07 11.87 15.99
N ILE A 6 9.65 11.28 14.86
CA ILE A 6 8.88 11.95 13.81
C ILE A 6 7.46 12.23 14.29
N VAL A 7 6.79 11.23 14.89
CA VAL A 7 5.43 11.39 15.43
C VAL A 7 5.38 12.44 16.54
N GLN A 8 6.32 12.40 17.48
CA GLN A 8 6.40 13.42 18.53
C GLN A 8 6.54 14.82 17.95
N ARG A 9 7.38 14.99 16.92
CA ARG A 9 7.55 16.28 16.23
C ARG A 9 6.27 16.75 15.55
N LEU A 10 5.52 15.85 14.89
CA LEU A 10 4.24 16.16 14.27
C LEU A 10 3.18 16.58 15.30
N LEU A 11 3.19 15.97 16.49
CA LEU A 11 2.18 16.22 17.52
C LEU A 11 2.47 17.41 18.44
N LYS A 12 3.66 18.05 18.36
CA LYS A 12 4.15 19.06 19.33
C LYS A 12 3.18 20.20 19.69
N ASN A 13 2.24 20.54 18.82
CA ASN A 13 1.32 21.67 19.00
C ASN A 13 -0.16 21.25 19.10
N SER A 14 -0.47 19.96 19.19
CA SER A 14 -1.86 19.49 19.26
C SER A 14 -2.37 19.46 20.70
N PRO A 15 -3.59 19.97 21.00
CA PRO A 15 -4.19 19.88 22.34
C PRO A 15 -4.48 18.43 22.78
N THR A 16 -4.46 17.47 21.85
CA THR A 16 -4.59 16.03 22.09
C THR A 16 -3.26 15.27 21.88
N SER A 17 -2.12 15.96 21.93
CA SER A 17 -0.79 15.40 21.65
C SER A 17 -0.49 14.15 22.47
N ASP A 18 -0.78 14.18 23.77
CA ASP A 18 -0.33 13.13 24.70
C ASP A 18 -1.12 11.83 24.50
N SER A 19 -2.44 11.92 24.30
CA SER A 19 -3.29 10.75 24.04
C SER A 19 -3.02 10.15 22.66
N ARG A 20 -2.79 10.99 21.64
CA ARG A 20 -2.42 10.52 20.28
C ARG A 20 -1.04 9.88 20.26
N ALA A 21 -0.07 10.44 20.98
CA ALA A 21 1.27 9.85 21.10
C ALA A 21 1.23 8.50 21.82
N GLN A 22 0.46 8.40 22.92
CA GLN A 22 0.27 7.12 23.60
C GLN A 22 -0.37 6.08 22.67
N ARG A 23 -1.42 6.47 21.93
CA ARG A 23 -2.08 5.58 20.98
C ARG A 23 -1.14 5.14 19.85
N ALA A 24 -0.31 6.05 19.34
CA ALA A 24 0.67 5.73 18.31
C ALA A 24 1.72 4.71 18.81
N GLU A 25 2.14 4.81 20.06
CA GLU A 25 3.06 3.83 20.68
C GLU A 25 2.40 2.45 20.84
N GLU A 26 1.15 2.40 21.31
CA GLU A 26 0.39 1.15 21.42
C GLU A 26 0.25 0.44 20.07
N LEU A 27 -0.07 1.20 19.01
CA LEU A 27 -0.19 0.68 17.65
C LEU A 27 1.15 0.21 17.09
N ARG A 28 2.24 0.95 17.34
CA ARG A 28 3.60 0.53 16.96
C ARG A 28 3.97 -0.78 17.65
N GLN A 29 3.70 -0.91 18.96
CA GLN A 29 3.97 -2.15 19.69
C GLN A 29 3.19 -3.32 19.09
N ARG A 30 1.89 -3.12 18.81
CA ARG A 30 1.06 -4.14 18.14
C ARG A 30 1.62 -4.55 16.77
N LEU A 31 2.14 -3.60 16.00
CA LEU A 31 2.77 -3.86 14.70
C LEU A 31 4.13 -4.57 14.83
N SER A 32 4.85 -4.37 15.93
CA SER A 32 6.07 -5.13 16.20
C SER A 32 5.80 -6.61 16.48
N GLU A 33 4.62 -6.93 17.01
CA GLU A 33 4.17 -8.31 17.28
C GLU A 33 3.50 -8.94 16.04
N ASN A 34 2.76 -8.14 15.27
CA ASN A 34 2.16 -8.54 14.01
C ASN A 34 2.38 -7.46 12.94
N PRO A 35 3.45 -7.55 12.14
CA PRO A 35 3.77 -6.54 11.12
C PRO A 35 2.74 -6.47 9.98
N ASN A 36 1.83 -7.44 9.90
CA ASN A 36 0.78 -7.52 8.89
C ASN A 36 -0.60 -7.13 9.43
N ASP A 37 -0.67 -6.48 10.60
CA ASP A 37 -1.90 -5.92 11.14
C ASP A 37 -2.30 -4.64 10.39
N VAL A 38 -2.98 -4.83 9.25
CA VAL A 38 -3.42 -3.75 8.35
C VAL A 38 -4.22 -2.69 9.10
N MET A 39 -5.13 -3.09 9.99
CA MET A 39 -5.97 -2.16 10.75
C MET A 39 -5.13 -1.27 11.67
N ALA A 40 -4.15 -1.85 12.38
CA ALA A 40 -3.28 -1.07 13.24
C ALA A 40 -2.40 -0.10 12.43
N PHE A 41 -1.93 -0.52 11.26
CA PHE A 41 -1.14 0.32 10.37
C PHE A 41 -1.96 1.48 9.80
N GLU A 42 -3.18 1.22 9.32
CA GLU A 42 -4.09 2.26 8.79
C GLU A 42 -4.50 3.27 9.85
N GLU A 43 -4.80 2.81 11.07
CA GLU A 43 -5.10 3.69 12.21
C GLU A 43 -3.91 4.60 12.53
N LEU A 44 -2.70 4.04 12.54
CA LEU A 44 -1.48 4.80 12.79
C LEU A 44 -1.21 5.82 11.67
N ALA A 45 -1.42 5.42 10.42
CA ALA A 45 -1.31 6.32 9.28
C ALA A 45 -2.30 7.48 9.38
N GLN A 46 -3.52 7.24 9.87
CA GLN A 46 -4.50 8.30 10.09
C GLN A 46 -4.06 9.27 11.18
N ILE A 47 -3.53 8.78 12.31
CA ILE A 47 -3.02 9.65 13.39
C ILE A 47 -1.94 10.60 12.85
N VAL A 48 -1.03 10.08 12.02
CA VAL A 48 0.08 10.85 11.48
C VAL A 48 -0.41 11.86 10.43
N ARG A 49 -1.33 11.47 9.54
CA ARG A 49 -1.96 12.40 8.57
C ARG A 49 -2.71 13.53 9.28
N ASP A 50 -3.53 13.20 10.28
CA ASP A 50 -4.23 14.20 11.10
C ASP A 50 -3.23 15.15 11.78
N ALA A 51 -2.10 14.64 12.24
CA ALA A 51 -1.08 15.46 12.88
C ALA A 51 -0.39 16.42 11.89
N GLU A 52 -0.12 15.97 10.67
CA GLU A 52 0.42 16.80 9.60
C GLU A 52 -0.58 17.88 9.15
N GLU A 53 -1.85 17.52 8.96
CA GLU A 53 -2.90 18.48 8.56
C GLU A 53 -3.15 19.56 9.63
N ASN A 54 -3.03 19.20 10.91
CA ASN A 54 -3.19 20.13 12.03
C ASN A 54 -1.90 20.86 12.43
N LYS A 55 -0.80 20.64 11.69
CA LYS A 55 0.44 21.37 11.90
C LYS A 55 0.20 22.83 11.51
N GLU A 56 0.12 23.71 12.50
CA GLU A 56 0.04 25.15 12.23
C GLU A 56 1.16 25.55 11.28
N ALA A 57 0.79 26.26 10.20
CA ALA A 57 1.77 26.82 9.28
C ALA A 57 2.73 27.69 10.09
N ALA A 58 4.01 27.28 10.15
CA ALA A 58 5.02 28.05 10.86
C ALA A 58 4.99 29.49 10.34
N ASP A 59 4.91 30.47 11.26
CA ASP A 59 4.93 31.88 10.89
C ASP A 59 6.18 32.14 10.03
N PRO A 60 6.02 32.56 8.76
CA PRO A 60 7.14 32.73 7.83
C PRO A 60 8.17 33.77 8.30
N LEU A 61 7.84 34.61 9.28
CA LEU A 61 8.75 35.59 9.87
C LEU A 61 9.51 35.05 11.09
N THR A 62 9.09 33.93 11.68
CA THR A 62 9.79 33.27 12.81
C THR A 62 10.31 31.87 12.45
N ALA A 63 10.13 31.43 11.20
CA ALA A 63 10.66 30.16 10.72
C ALA A 63 12.17 30.12 10.94
N ASP A 64 12.60 29.24 11.85
CA ASP A 64 14.01 29.05 12.18
C ASP A 64 14.73 28.57 10.90
N VAL A 65 15.69 29.36 10.39
CA VAL A 65 16.44 29.09 9.16
C VAL A 65 17.46 27.94 9.37
N THR A 66 17.53 27.39 10.58
CA THR A 66 18.24 26.14 10.83
C THR A 66 17.50 25.02 10.08
N GLY A 67 18.21 24.37 9.14
CA GLY A 67 17.69 23.38 8.17
C GLY A 67 17.08 22.12 8.78
N THR A 68 16.02 22.30 9.55
CA THR A 68 15.28 21.25 10.22
C THR A 68 14.48 20.54 9.13
N ILE A 69 14.77 19.25 8.92
CA ILE A 69 14.05 18.42 7.95
C ILE A 69 12.55 18.52 8.26
N ASP A 70 11.78 18.95 7.27
CA ASP A 70 10.34 19.01 7.40
C ASP A 70 9.81 17.58 7.57
N VAL A 71 9.13 17.33 8.68
CA VAL A 71 8.53 16.03 8.95
C VAL A 71 7.15 15.98 8.32
N THR A 72 6.95 14.98 7.47
CA THR A 72 5.71 14.69 6.74
C THR A 72 5.13 13.36 7.20
N ALA A 73 3.86 13.09 6.94
CA ALA A 73 3.28 11.79 7.25
C ALA A 73 3.96 10.65 6.49
N ASP A 74 4.29 10.85 5.21
CA ASP A 74 4.97 9.85 4.39
C ASP A 74 6.34 9.45 4.96
N LEU A 75 7.13 10.43 5.43
CA LEU A 75 8.40 10.16 6.11
C LEU A 75 8.20 9.34 7.40
N ALA A 76 7.15 9.61 8.18
CA ALA A 76 6.84 8.80 9.36
C ALA A 76 6.46 7.37 8.97
N MET A 77 5.58 7.21 7.98
CA MET A 77 5.16 5.89 7.51
C MET A 77 6.30 5.11 6.86
N TRP A 78 7.21 5.78 6.16
CA TRP A 78 8.44 5.18 5.67
C TRP A 78 9.28 4.63 6.82
N ALA A 79 9.57 5.45 7.84
CA ALA A 79 10.38 5.05 8.98
C ALA A 79 9.75 3.88 9.75
N LEU A 80 8.42 3.90 9.94
CA LEU A 80 7.69 2.78 10.54
C LEU A 80 7.84 1.51 9.71
N ALA A 81 7.58 1.59 8.40
CA ALA A 81 7.58 0.42 7.52
C ALA A 81 8.99 -0.19 7.35
N GLU A 82 10.05 0.64 7.36
CA GLU A 82 11.43 0.14 7.44
C GLU A 82 11.71 -0.60 8.74
N GLU A 83 11.24 -0.06 9.86
CA GLU A 83 11.45 -0.65 11.17
C GLU A 83 10.80 -2.03 11.29
N ILE A 84 9.51 -2.15 10.93
CA ILE A 84 8.76 -3.41 11.07
C ILE A 84 8.93 -4.36 9.87
N GLY A 85 9.36 -3.85 8.72
CA GLY A 85 9.58 -4.63 7.49
C GLY A 85 10.77 -5.59 7.54
N ALA A 86 11.63 -5.46 8.56
CA ALA A 86 12.75 -6.36 8.80
C ALA A 86 12.31 -7.79 9.18
N SER A 87 11.08 -7.97 9.67
CA SER A 87 10.57 -9.31 10.01
C SER A 87 10.47 -10.20 8.76
N PRO A 88 10.87 -11.48 8.81
CA PRO A 88 10.81 -12.40 7.67
C PRO A 88 9.40 -12.62 7.10
N ASP A 89 8.37 -12.48 7.92
CA ASP A 89 6.96 -12.66 7.58
C ASP A 89 6.23 -11.34 7.25
N ALA A 90 6.89 -10.20 7.40
CA ALA A 90 6.32 -8.90 7.07
C ALA A 90 6.15 -8.75 5.55
N TRP A 91 4.92 -8.75 5.07
CA TRP A 91 4.60 -8.48 3.67
C TRP A 91 3.95 -7.11 3.52
N TYR A 92 3.06 -6.72 4.43
CA TYR A 92 2.32 -5.46 4.32
C TYR A 92 3.25 -4.23 4.37
N PRO A 93 4.24 -4.14 5.29
CA PRO A 93 5.17 -3.02 5.32
C PRO A 93 6.01 -2.88 4.03
N LEU A 94 6.29 -4.00 3.34
CA LEU A 94 6.98 -3.97 2.05
C LEU A 94 6.09 -3.38 0.95
N VAL A 95 4.79 -3.67 0.98
CA VAL A 95 3.80 -3.04 0.08
C VAL A 95 3.73 -1.53 0.34
N GLU A 96 3.71 -1.12 1.60
CA GLU A 96 3.69 0.28 2.01
C GLU A 96 4.94 1.04 1.55
N LEU A 97 6.13 0.47 1.78
CA LEU A 97 7.39 1.04 1.27
C LEU A 97 7.40 1.11 -0.26
N ALA A 98 6.83 0.12 -0.95
CA ALA A 98 6.72 0.16 -2.40
C ALA A 98 5.79 1.30 -2.86
N ARG A 99 4.63 1.50 -2.21
CA ARG A 99 3.74 2.62 -2.53
C ARG A 99 4.43 3.97 -2.35
N LEU A 100 5.15 4.15 -1.24
CA LEU A 100 5.87 5.39 -0.95
C LEU A 100 7.06 5.66 -1.89
N SER A 101 7.60 4.62 -2.55
CA SER A 101 8.76 4.73 -3.45
C SER A 101 8.46 4.58 -4.92
N VAL A 102 7.24 4.22 -5.34
CA VAL A 102 6.98 3.83 -6.74
C VAL A 102 7.32 4.93 -7.76
N ASP A 103 7.15 6.19 -7.38
CA ASP A 103 7.43 7.35 -8.24
C ASP A 103 8.90 7.79 -8.21
N SER A 104 9.60 7.58 -7.09
CA SER A 104 10.97 8.04 -6.87
C SER A 104 12.03 6.97 -7.11
N ASP A 105 11.70 5.70 -6.84
CA ASP A 105 12.55 4.51 -7.02
C ASP A 105 11.67 3.27 -7.33
N ARG A 106 11.21 3.24 -8.59
CA ARG A 106 10.37 2.15 -9.12
C ARG A 106 11.03 0.77 -9.02
N GLU A 107 12.35 0.69 -9.20
CA GLU A 107 13.06 -0.59 -9.20
C GLU A 107 13.04 -1.22 -7.80
N SER A 108 13.31 -0.42 -6.77
CA SER A 108 13.20 -0.88 -5.39
C SER A 108 11.76 -1.17 -4.99
N ALA A 109 10.78 -0.38 -5.46
CA ALA A 109 9.37 -0.67 -5.24
C ALA A 109 8.99 -2.06 -5.79
N LEU A 110 9.35 -2.37 -7.05
CA LEU A 110 9.07 -3.68 -7.67
C LEU A 110 9.74 -4.85 -6.94
N ARG A 111 10.99 -4.67 -6.48
CA ARG A 111 11.67 -5.68 -5.64
C ARG A 111 10.91 -5.94 -4.34
N ARG A 112 10.48 -4.89 -3.64
CA ARG A 112 9.72 -5.02 -2.39
C ARG A 112 8.39 -5.73 -2.60
N LEU A 113 7.65 -5.39 -3.66
CA LEU A 113 6.40 -6.07 -4.00
C LEU A 113 6.58 -7.54 -4.37
N THR A 114 7.69 -7.86 -5.04
CA THR A 114 8.06 -9.25 -5.33
C THR A 114 8.29 -10.02 -4.03
N VAL A 115 9.11 -9.49 -3.13
CA VAL A 115 9.38 -10.13 -1.83
C VAL A 115 8.10 -10.25 -0.99
N ALA A 116 7.24 -9.24 -0.98
CA ALA A 116 5.96 -9.30 -0.28
C ALA A 116 5.07 -10.44 -0.79
N SER A 117 4.97 -10.58 -2.13
CA SER A 117 4.19 -11.63 -2.78
C SER A 117 4.78 -13.03 -2.56
N ASP A 118 6.10 -13.14 -2.40
CA ASP A 118 6.75 -14.41 -2.14
C ASP A 118 6.62 -14.83 -0.65
N ARG A 119 6.46 -13.86 0.28
CA ARG A 119 6.24 -14.10 1.73
C ARG A 119 4.80 -14.49 2.06
N GLU A 120 3.84 -14.02 1.29
CA GLU A 120 2.41 -14.15 1.57
C GLU A 120 1.72 -14.88 0.42
N THR A 121 1.30 -16.12 0.67
CA THR A 121 0.87 -17.05 -0.38
C THR A 121 -0.62 -17.06 -0.66
N SER A 122 -1.46 -16.48 0.21
CA SER A 122 -2.92 -16.40 -0.01
C SER A 122 -3.28 -15.45 -1.16
N GLY A 123 -2.34 -14.62 -1.61
CA GLY A 123 -2.53 -13.71 -2.73
C GLY A 123 -2.95 -12.30 -2.30
N ARG A 124 -3.09 -12.02 -1.00
CA ARG A 124 -3.38 -10.69 -0.46
C ARG A 124 -2.24 -9.72 -0.75
N ALA A 125 -0.99 -10.13 -0.54
CA ALA A 125 0.16 -9.28 -0.87
C ALA A 125 0.27 -9.04 -2.38
N LEU A 126 -0.02 -10.08 -3.17
CA LEU A 126 -0.03 -9.97 -4.63
C LEU A 126 -1.09 -8.98 -5.10
N ALA A 127 -2.33 -9.11 -4.61
CA ALA A 127 -3.43 -8.20 -4.92
C ALA A 127 -3.08 -6.74 -4.57
N ALA A 128 -2.56 -6.52 -3.35
CA ALA A 128 -2.16 -5.19 -2.89
C ALA A 128 -1.02 -4.60 -3.74
N GLY A 129 -0.01 -5.40 -4.08
CA GLY A 129 1.10 -4.97 -4.93
C GLY A 129 0.67 -4.63 -6.36
N ILE A 130 -0.22 -5.41 -6.95
CA ILE A 130 -0.79 -5.12 -8.28
C ILE A 130 -1.58 -3.81 -8.22
N ARG A 131 -2.39 -3.60 -7.17
CA ARG A 131 -3.12 -2.34 -6.97
C ARG A 131 -2.18 -1.13 -6.89
N VAL A 132 -1.12 -1.20 -6.08
CA VAL A 132 -0.12 -0.12 -5.97
C VAL A 132 0.45 0.27 -7.34
N LEU A 133 0.82 -0.72 -8.16
CA LEU A 133 1.36 -0.46 -9.49
C LEU A 133 0.32 0.09 -10.46
N ARG A 134 -0.93 -0.39 -10.40
CA ARG A 134 -2.05 0.13 -11.21
C ARG A 134 -2.35 1.59 -10.88
N GLU A 135 -2.48 1.91 -9.60
CA GLU A 135 -2.76 3.27 -9.11
C GLU A 135 -1.63 4.26 -9.45
N ALA A 136 -0.38 3.78 -9.53
CA ALA A 136 0.77 4.55 -10.01
C ALA A 136 0.84 4.67 -11.56
N GLY A 137 -0.17 4.21 -12.30
CA GLY A 137 -0.18 4.26 -13.77
C GLY A 137 0.78 3.29 -14.45
N LEU A 138 1.12 2.17 -13.78
CA LEU A 138 2.05 1.14 -14.27
C LEU A 138 1.35 -0.22 -14.51
N PRO A 139 0.24 -0.29 -15.26
CA PRO A 139 -0.55 -1.52 -15.39
C PRO A 139 0.22 -2.68 -16.04
N SER A 140 1.15 -2.40 -16.96
CA SER A 140 2.01 -3.45 -17.54
C SER A 140 2.99 -4.05 -16.52
N ALA A 141 3.52 -3.24 -15.60
CA ALA A 141 4.36 -3.73 -14.51
C ALA A 141 3.52 -4.51 -13.49
N ALA A 142 2.30 -4.04 -13.21
CA ALA A 142 1.32 -4.72 -12.37
C ALA A 142 1.00 -6.12 -12.90
N LEU A 143 0.75 -6.26 -14.21
CA LEU A 143 0.62 -7.56 -14.86
C LEU A 143 1.88 -8.41 -14.71
N GLY A 144 3.06 -7.82 -14.95
CA GLY A 144 4.34 -8.51 -14.80
C GLY A 144 4.55 -9.10 -13.40
N LEU A 145 4.10 -8.42 -12.34
CA LEU A 145 4.14 -8.92 -10.97
C LEU A 145 3.23 -10.16 -10.79
N GLY A 146 2.02 -10.11 -11.35
CA GLY A 146 1.04 -11.20 -11.30
C GLY A 146 1.45 -12.45 -12.10
N LEU A 147 2.08 -12.26 -13.25
CA LEU A 147 2.50 -13.35 -14.13
C LEU A 147 3.47 -14.31 -13.42
N GLY A 148 3.10 -15.59 -13.38
CA GLY A 148 3.89 -16.65 -12.75
C GLY A 148 3.73 -16.77 -11.22
N ARG A 149 3.05 -15.82 -10.56
CA ARG A 149 2.74 -15.85 -9.11
C ARG A 149 1.28 -16.12 -8.81
N TRP A 150 0.39 -15.75 -9.71
CA TRP A 150 -1.02 -15.99 -9.54
C TRP A 150 -1.37 -17.47 -9.66
N ARG A 151 -2.07 -17.98 -8.66
CA ARG A 151 -2.56 -19.36 -8.57
C ARG A 151 -4.04 -19.32 -8.20
N PRO A 152 -4.96 -19.29 -9.18
CA PRO A 152 -6.39 -19.06 -8.93
C PRO A 152 -7.04 -20.10 -7.99
N GLU A 153 -6.48 -21.31 -7.93
CA GLU A 153 -6.98 -22.39 -7.06
C GLU A 153 -6.54 -22.24 -5.59
N ASP A 154 -5.40 -21.57 -5.35
CA ASP A 154 -4.76 -21.48 -4.03
C ASP A 154 -4.89 -20.08 -3.40
N GLN A 155 -5.39 -19.10 -4.14
CA GLN A 155 -5.37 -17.69 -3.77
C GLN A 155 -6.76 -17.07 -3.72
N GLU A 156 -6.87 -16.00 -2.95
CA GLU A 156 -8.08 -15.21 -2.84
C GLU A 156 -8.47 -14.59 -4.20
N PHE A 157 -9.78 -14.50 -4.45
CA PHE A 157 -10.37 -13.95 -5.67
C PHE A 157 -9.79 -12.58 -6.03
N GLU A 158 -9.51 -11.74 -5.03
CA GLU A 158 -9.01 -10.38 -5.19
C GLU A 158 -7.69 -10.34 -5.98
N ALA A 159 -6.79 -11.32 -5.82
CA ALA A 159 -5.55 -11.38 -6.57
C ALA A 159 -5.80 -11.48 -8.09
N GLY A 160 -6.71 -12.36 -8.49
CA GLY A 160 -7.08 -12.52 -9.89
C GLY A 160 -7.89 -11.34 -10.42
N GLU A 161 -8.78 -10.76 -9.61
CA GLU A 161 -9.50 -9.53 -9.97
C GLU A 161 -8.52 -8.40 -10.32
N GLN A 162 -7.48 -8.18 -9.50
CA GLN A 162 -6.50 -7.14 -9.78
C GLN A 162 -5.71 -7.41 -11.07
N ILE A 163 -5.46 -8.67 -11.42
CA ILE A 163 -4.80 -9.05 -12.69
C ILE A 163 -5.68 -8.72 -13.89
N VAL A 164 -6.98 -9.04 -13.82
CA VAL A 164 -7.94 -8.70 -14.89
C VAL A 164 -7.97 -7.18 -15.09
N ARG A 165 -8.03 -6.42 -13.99
CA ARG A 165 -8.04 -4.95 -14.05
C ARG A 165 -6.73 -4.38 -14.61
N ALA A 166 -5.58 -4.94 -14.22
CA ALA A 166 -4.29 -4.55 -14.77
C ALA A 166 -4.21 -4.84 -16.29
N ALA A 167 -4.79 -5.95 -16.75
CA ALA A 167 -4.86 -6.30 -18.18
C ALA A 167 -5.68 -5.29 -18.97
N LEU A 168 -6.85 -4.91 -18.45
CA LEU A 168 -7.71 -3.89 -19.05
C LEU A 168 -7.02 -2.53 -19.15
N GLU A 169 -6.40 -2.07 -18.07
CA GLU A 169 -5.69 -0.77 -18.05
C GLU A 169 -4.45 -0.74 -18.94
N ALA A 170 -3.83 -1.90 -19.18
CA ALA A 170 -2.74 -2.04 -20.14
C ALA A 170 -3.23 -2.17 -21.60
N GLY A 171 -4.55 -2.12 -21.86
CA GLY A 171 -5.14 -2.33 -23.19
C GLY A 171 -5.05 -3.78 -23.70
N ARG A 172 -4.77 -4.74 -22.81
CA ARG A 172 -4.59 -6.16 -23.15
C ARG A 172 -5.91 -6.93 -22.94
N VAL A 173 -6.95 -6.51 -23.66
CA VAL A 173 -8.33 -6.98 -23.47
C VAL A 173 -8.46 -8.50 -23.65
N GLY A 174 -7.76 -9.08 -24.64
CA GLY A 174 -7.75 -10.53 -24.85
C GLY A 174 -7.21 -11.31 -23.65
N GLU A 175 -6.18 -10.80 -22.97
CA GLU A 175 -5.64 -11.41 -21.75
C GLU A 175 -6.55 -11.21 -20.55
N ALA A 176 -7.17 -10.03 -20.42
CA ALA A 176 -8.18 -9.78 -19.39
C ALA A 176 -9.30 -10.85 -19.46
N ARG A 177 -9.76 -11.19 -20.66
CA ARG A 177 -10.73 -12.26 -20.91
C ARG A 177 -10.20 -13.63 -20.47
N THR A 178 -8.95 -13.95 -20.82
CA THR A 178 -8.31 -15.22 -20.42
C THR A 178 -8.15 -15.34 -18.90
N PHE A 179 -7.79 -14.26 -18.20
CA PHE A 179 -7.67 -14.26 -16.74
C PHE A 179 -9.03 -14.33 -16.07
N LEU A 180 -10.03 -13.59 -16.55
CA LEU A 180 -11.39 -13.64 -16.04
C LEU A 180 -11.97 -15.06 -16.12
N ALA A 181 -11.70 -15.80 -17.19
CA ALA A 181 -12.18 -17.18 -17.34
C ALA A 181 -11.59 -18.17 -16.32
N GLN A 182 -10.50 -17.80 -15.64
CA GLN A 182 -9.86 -18.61 -14.60
C GLN A 182 -10.34 -18.23 -13.18
N LEU A 183 -11.12 -17.16 -13.02
CA LEU A 183 -11.63 -16.75 -11.72
C LEU A 183 -12.76 -17.67 -11.23
N PRO A 184 -12.76 -18.07 -9.94
CA PRO A 184 -13.86 -18.85 -9.37
C PRO A 184 -15.14 -18.01 -9.32
N GLU A 185 -16.26 -18.58 -9.77
CA GLU A 185 -17.54 -17.87 -9.84
C GLU A 185 -18.33 -17.90 -8.51
N GLU A 186 -18.09 -18.91 -7.68
CA GLU A 186 -18.75 -19.07 -6.39
C GLU A 186 -18.45 -17.88 -5.47
N GLY A 187 -19.50 -17.22 -4.97
CA GLY A 187 -19.37 -16.07 -4.07
C GLY A 187 -19.00 -14.72 -4.72
N HIS A 188 -18.72 -14.68 -6.03
CA HIS A 188 -18.18 -13.48 -6.71
C HIS A 188 -18.92 -13.09 -8.01
N ALA A 189 -20.16 -13.53 -8.17
CA ALA A 189 -20.94 -13.34 -9.40
C ALA A 189 -21.11 -11.86 -9.81
N GLU A 190 -21.22 -10.94 -8.84
CA GLU A 190 -21.36 -9.51 -9.13
C GLU A 190 -20.05 -8.90 -9.64
N GLN A 191 -18.93 -9.21 -8.98
CA GLN A 191 -17.60 -8.75 -9.38
C GLN A 191 -17.25 -9.29 -10.77
N ILE A 192 -17.51 -10.57 -11.03
CA ILE A 192 -17.30 -11.18 -12.35
C ILE A 192 -18.16 -10.50 -13.42
N ARG A 193 -19.42 -10.20 -13.12
CA ARG A 193 -20.30 -9.47 -14.06
C ARG A 193 -19.75 -8.08 -14.37
N ALA A 194 -19.26 -7.36 -13.36
CA ALA A 194 -18.64 -6.06 -13.55
C ALA A 194 -17.38 -6.14 -14.42
N LEU A 195 -16.51 -7.13 -14.19
CA LEU A 195 -15.31 -7.37 -15.02
C LEU A 195 -15.67 -7.74 -16.46
N ARG A 196 -16.68 -8.61 -16.67
CA ARG A 196 -17.22 -8.95 -18.00
C ARG A 196 -17.66 -7.69 -18.74
N SER A 197 -18.49 -6.87 -18.09
CA SER A 197 -18.99 -5.63 -18.68
C SER A 197 -17.86 -4.65 -19.02
N ALA A 198 -16.82 -4.55 -18.17
CA ALA A 198 -15.67 -3.70 -18.45
C ALA A 198 -14.84 -4.19 -19.65
N ILE A 199 -14.71 -5.51 -19.83
CA ILE A 199 -14.08 -6.11 -21.01
C ILE A 199 -14.90 -5.79 -22.27
N ASP A 200 -16.22 -6.00 -22.24
CA ASP A 200 -17.08 -5.76 -23.39
C ASP A 200 -17.01 -4.29 -23.85
N ILE A 201 -17.05 -3.34 -22.90
CA ILE A 201 -16.87 -1.90 -23.19
C ILE A 201 -15.51 -1.63 -23.84
N ALA A 202 -14.44 -2.25 -23.34
CA ALA A 202 -13.10 -2.04 -23.87
C ALA A 202 -12.90 -2.63 -25.28
N GLU A 203 -13.72 -3.58 -25.73
CA GLU A 203 -13.68 -4.12 -27.09
C GLU A 203 -14.40 -3.22 -28.11
N GLU A 204 -15.29 -2.35 -27.65
CA GLU A 204 -16.05 -1.43 -28.51
C GLU A 204 -15.33 -0.10 -28.77
N LEU A 205 -14.22 0.17 -28.07
CA LEU A 205 -13.38 1.38 -28.19
C LEU A 205 -12.23 1.20 -29.19
#